data_AF-A0A2M8PJ14-F1
#
_entry.id   AF-A0A2M8PJ14-F1
#
_cell.length_a   1.000
_cell.length_b   1.000
_cell.length_c   1.000
_cell.angle_alpha   90.00
_cell.angle_beta   90.00
_cell.angle_gamma   90.00
#
_symmetry.space_group_name_H-M   'P 1'
#
loop_
_entity.id
_entity.type
_entity.pdbx_description
1 polymer ?
#
loop_
_entity_poly.entity_id
_entity_poly.type
_entity_poly.pdbx_seq_one_letter_code
_entity_poly.pdbx_strand_id
1 'polypeptide(L)'
;GSENDFSGIIDLVRMRATVYKDDLGQDIEEVEIPSELLEQAQTYRAKMIEALAETDERLLEKFMMEEEFEQAEIKAALRKGTIDGSIMPMLCGSAFKNKG
;
A
#
# COMPACT_ATOMS: atom_id res chain seq x y z
N GLY A 1 21.95 9.72 -1.54
CA GLY A 1 20.51 9.56 -1.25
C GLY A 1 20.28 8.25 -0.52
N SER A 2 19.13 8.06 0.13
CA SER A 2 18.72 6.80 0.80
C SER A 2 18.55 5.60 -0.15
N GLU A 3 18.99 5.73 -1.40
CA GLU A 3 18.90 4.72 -2.45
C GLU A 3 19.69 3.46 -2.11
N ASN A 4 20.78 3.57 -1.32
CA ASN A 4 21.60 2.43 -0.94
C ASN A 4 20.87 1.44 -0.02
N ASP A 5 19.98 1.94 0.84
CA ASP A 5 19.28 1.15 1.85
C ASP A 5 17.90 0.63 1.36
N PHE A 6 17.55 0.89 0.09
CA PHE A 6 16.30 0.41 -0.50
C PHE A 6 16.37 -1.11 -0.78
N SER A 7 15.73 -1.88 0.10
CA SER A 7 15.69 -3.34 0.07
C SER A 7 14.34 -3.91 -0.35
N GLY A 8 13.26 -3.11 -0.31
CA GLY A 8 11.91 -3.63 -0.47
C GLY A 8 10.81 -2.59 -0.49
N ILE A 9 9.58 -3.08 -0.66
CA ILE A 9 8.34 -2.30 -0.66
C ILE A 9 7.34 -2.90 0.32
N ILE A 10 6.46 -2.08 0.88
CA ILE A 10 5.37 -2.53 1.74
C ILE A 10 4.05 -2.35 0.98
N ASP A 11 3.33 -3.45 0.77
CA ASP A 11 1.97 -3.43 0.24
C ASP A 11 1.00 -3.06 1.38
N LEU A 12 0.47 -1.84 1.34
CA LEU A 12 -0.48 -1.33 2.33
C LEU A 12 -1.88 -1.94 2.22
N VAL A 13 -2.22 -2.59 1.10
CA VAL A 13 -3.50 -3.28 0.91
C VAL A 13 -3.46 -4.65 1.58
N ARG A 14 -2.38 -5.41 1.36
CA ARG A 14 -2.18 -6.75 1.95
C ARG A 14 -1.54 -6.73 3.33
N MET A 15 -0.93 -5.61 3.72
CA MET A 15 -0.08 -5.47 4.91
C MET A 15 1.05 -6.51 4.96
N ARG A 16 1.80 -6.60 3.86
CA ARG A 16 2.97 -7.46 3.71
C ARG A 16 4.15 -6.66 3.14
N ALA A 17 5.36 -7.07 3.49
CA ALA A 17 6.56 -6.49 2.91
C ALA A 17 7.12 -7.43 1.85
N THR A 18 7.66 -6.86 0.78
CA THR A 18 8.31 -7.57 -0.31
C THR A 18 9.76 -7.15 -0.32
N VAL A 19 10.67 -8.10 -0.09
CA VAL A 19 12.11 -7.86 -0.02
C VAL A 19 12.79 -8.47 -1.23
N TYR A 20 13.65 -7.69 -1.88
CA TYR A 20 14.44 -8.10 -3.04
C TYR A 20 15.82 -8.54 -2.58
N LYS A 21 16.16 -9.81 -2.81
CA LYS A 21 17.43 -10.42 -2.40
C LYS A 21 18.55 -10.21 -3.41
N ASP A 22 18.21 -9.78 -4.62
CA ASP A 22 19.15 -9.45 -5.68
C ASP A 22 18.87 -8.06 -6.27
N ASP A 23 19.79 -7.59 -7.12
CA ASP A 23 19.66 -6.31 -7.85
C ASP A 23 19.03 -6.50 -9.25
N LEU A 24 18.65 -7.74 -9.60
CA LEU A 24 17.97 -8.07 -10.85
C LEU A 24 16.44 -8.10 -10.69
N GLY A 25 15.94 -8.05 -9.46
CA GLY A 25 14.53 -8.17 -9.13
C GLY A 25 13.96 -9.58 -9.29
N GLN A 26 14.79 -10.63 -9.29
CA GLN A 26 14.35 -11.99 -9.61
C GLN A 26 14.06 -12.82 -8.36
N ASP A 27 14.88 -12.69 -7.32
CA ASP A 27 14.66 -13.32 -6.02
C ASP A 27 13.89 -12.36 -5.08
N ILE A 28 12.58 -12.62 -4.99
CA ILE A 28 11.62 -11.83 -4.22
C ILE A 28 11.05 -12.70 -3.10
N GLU A 29 11.07 -12.19 -1.88
CA GLU A 29 10.45 -12.83 -0.73
C GLU A 29 9.35 -11.93 -0.13
N GLU A 30 8.14 -12.46 0.00
CA GLU A 30 7.09 -11.84 0.81
C GLU A 30 7.32 -12.20 2.28
N VAL A 31 7.51 -11.18 3.11
CA VAL A 31 7.74 -11.30 4.56
C VAL A 31 6.72 -10.46 5.33
N GLU A 32 6.70 -10.64 6.65
CA GLU A 32 5.97 -9.73 7.53
C GLU A 32 6.62 -8.35 7.55
N ILE A 33 5.81 -7.32 7.77
CA ILE A 33 6.32 -5.95 7.86
C ILE A 33 7.25 -5.87 9.08
N PRO A 34 8.51 -5.40 8.91
CA PRO A 34 9.43 -5.23 10.02
C PRO A 34 8.82 -4.37 11.13
N SER A 35 9.06 -4.74 12.38
CA SER A 35 8.46 -4.10 13.55
C SER A 35 8.68 -2.58 13.58
N GLU A 36 9.85 -2.12 13.15
CA GLU A 36 10.22 -0.71 13.10
C GLU A 36 9.45 0.10 12.04
N LEU A 37 8.91 -0.57 11.02
CA LEU A 37 8.11 0.05 9.96
C LEU A 37 6.61 -0.20 10.11
N LEU A 38 6.21 -1.08 11.02
CA LEU A 38 4.81 -1.48 11.18
C LEU A 38 3.90 -0.29 11.55
N GLU A 39 4.33 0.55 12.49
CA GLU A 39 3.57 1.74 12.91
C GLU A 39 3.43 2.74 11.75
N GLN A 40 4.50 2.92 10.97
CA GLN A 40 4.48 3.79 9.80
C GLN A 40 3.55 3.22 8.71
N ALA A 41 3.59 1.92 8.46
CA ALA A 41 2.70 1.24 7.53
C ALA A 41 1.24 1.34 7.94
N GLN A 42 0.93 1.20 9.23
CA GLN A 42 -0.42 1.40 9.77
C GLN A 42 -0.89 2.85 9.57
N THR A 43 -0.01 3.83 9.82
CA THR A 43 -0.31 5.25 9.59
C THR A 43 -0.66 5.53 8.13
N TYR A 44 0.13 5.01 7.19
CA TYR A 44 -0.16 5.19 5.76
C TYR A 44 -1.37 4.39 5.30
N ARG A 45 -1.61 3.19 5.86
CA ARG A 45 -2.84 2.44 5.60
C ARG A 45 -4.06 3.23 6.05
N ALA A 46 -4.04 3.84 7.24
CA ALA A 46 -5.15 4.66 7.72
C ALA A 46 -5.45 5.82 6.76
N LYS A 47 -4.41 6.55 6.33
CA LYS A 47 -4.55 7.61 5.32
C LYS A 47 -5.11 7.12 3.98
N MET A 48 -4.69 5.92 3.54
CA MET A 48 -5.22 5.31 2.33
C MET A 48 -6.71 4.96 2.48
N ILE A 49 -7.12 4.41 3.63
CA ILE A 49 -8.52 4.08 3.90
C ILE A 49 -9.38 5.35 4.00
N GLU A 50 -8.89 6.39 4.66
CA GLU A 50 -9.55 7.69 4.75
C GLU A 50 -9.81 8.27 3.35
N ALA A 51 -8.80 8.31 2.49
CA ALA A 51 -8.94 8.77 1.11
C ALA A 51 -9.91 7.90 0.29
N LEU A 52 -9.95 6.58 0.53
CA LEU A 52 -10.92 5.69 -0.12
C LEU A 52 -12.35 5.93 0.36
N ALA A 53 -12.52 6.19 1.66
CA ALA A 53 -13.80 6.47 2.27
C ALA A 53 -14.44 7.74 1.69
N GLU A 54 -13.65 8.76 1.37
CA GLU A 54 -14.14 10.00 0.73
C GLU A 54 -14.73 9.79 -0.67
N THR A 55 -14.44 8.67 -1.34
CA THR A 55 -14.92 8.41 -2.70
C THR A 55 -16.29 7.74 -2.80
N ASP A 56 -16.80 7.19 -1.70
CA ASP A 56 -18.03 6.39 -1.71
C ASP A 56 -18.75 6.45 -0.36
N GLU A 57 -20.02 6.84 -0.36
CA GLU A 57 -20.83 7.01 0.85
C GLU A 57 -20.88 5.73 1.72
N ARG A 58 -20.89 4.54 1.10
CA ARG A 58 -20.88 3.27 1.83
C ARG A 58 -19.56 3.05 2.57
N LEU A 59 -18.45 3.43 1.94
CA LEU A 59 -17.12 3.31 2.54
C LEU A 59 -16.93 4.36 3.64
N LEU A 60 -17.50 5.55 3.47
CA LEU A 60 -17.52 6.58 4.51
C LEU A 60 -18.26 6.12 5.76
N GLU A 61 -19.47 5.56 5.60
CA GLU A 61 -20.23 5.01 6.73
C GLU A 61 -19.43 3.92 7.46
N LYS A 62 -18.83 3.00 6.70
CA LYS A 62 -17.99 1.92 7.23
C LYS A 62 -16.79 2.46 8.02
N PHE A 63 -16.13 3.51 7.51
CA PHE A 63 -15.03 4.19 8.18
C PHE A 63 -15.48 4.87 9.49
N MET A 64 -16.62 5.56 9.49
CA MET A 64 -17.18 6.20 10.68
C MET A 64 -17.59 5.21 11.77
N MET A 65 -17.94 3.98 11.39
CA MET A 65 -18.26 2.89 12.31
C MET A 65 -17.02 2.10 12.78
N GLU A 66 -15.81 2.52 12.37
CA GLU A 66 -14.55 1.82 12.65
C GLU A 66 -14.56 0.34 12.22
N GLU A 67 -15.32 0.01 11.18
CA GLU A 67 -15.40 -1.35 10.65
C GLU A 67 -14.17 -1.70 9.80
N GLU A 68 -13.77 -2.98 9.80
CA GLU A 68 -12.64 -3.45 9.00
C GLU A 68 -12.95 -3.46 7.50
N PHE A 69 -12.02 -2.92 6.71
CA PHE A 69 -12.06 -2.95 5.25
C PHE A 69 -11.42 -4.23 4.72
N GLU A 70 -12.19 -5.00 3.94
CA GLU A 70 -11.63 -6.18 3.27
C GLU A 70 -10.70 -5.77 2.12
N GLN A 71 -9.70 -6.60 1.84
CA GLN A 71 -8.77 -6.36 0.73
C GLN A 71 -9.49 -6.23 -0.63
N ALA A 72 -10.59 -6.96 -0.82
CA ALA A 72 -11.39 -6.88 -2.04
C ALA A 72 -12.08 -5.51 -2.18
N GLU A 73 -12.59 -4.96 -1.08
CA GLU A 73 -13.22 -3.64 -1.05
C GLU A 73 -12.21 -2.54 -1.33
N ILE A 74 -11.04 -2.60 -0.69
CA ILE A 74 -9.93 -1.65 -0.92
C ILE A 74 -9.53 -1.64 -2.40
N LYS A 75 -9.35 -2.83 -3.01
CA LYS A 75 -9.01 -2.95 -4.44
C LYS A 75 -10.11 -2.42 -5.36
N ALA A 76 -11.37 -2.70 -5.04
CA ALA A 76 -12.50 -2.22 -5.83
C ALA A 76 -12.61 -0.69 -5.77
N ALA A 77 -12.47 -0.11 -4.59
CA ALA A 77 -12.48 1.34 -4.36
C ALA A 77 -11.31 2.04 -5.06
N LEU A 78 -10.08 1.52 -4.91
CA LEU A 78 -8.89 2.03 -5.61
C LEU A 78 -9.10 2.01 -7.12
N ARG A 79 -9.62 0.90 -7.67
CA ARG A 79 -9.89 0.78 -9.11
C ARG A 79 -10.92 1.80 -9.58
N LYS A 80 -12.04 1.95 -8.86
CA LYS A 80 -13.09 2.91 -9.19
C LYS A 80 -12.54 4.33 -9.17
N GLY A 81 -11.89 4.72 -8.06
CA GLY A 81 -11.33 6.05 -7.88
C GLY A 81 -10.20 6.40 -8.87
N THR A 82 -9.43 5.39 -9.31
CA THR A 82 -8.41 5.61 -10.36
C THR A 82 -9.05 5.84 -11.74
N ILE A 83 -10.15 5.13 -12.04
CA ILE A 83 -10.83 5.24 -13.34
C ILE A 83 -11.57 6.58 -13.46
N ASP A 84 -12.20 7.05 -12.39
CA ASP A 84 -12.93 8.32 -12.38
C ASP A 84 -12.04 9.55 -12.09
N GLY A 85 -10.80 9.32 -11.64
CA GLY A 85 -9.80 10.36 -11.38
C GLY A 85 -9.90 11.01 -9.99
N SER A 86 -10.75 10.50 -9.10
CA SER A 86 -10.82 10.95 -7.71
C SER A 86 -9.64 10.49 -6.86
N ILE A 87 -8.98 9.38 -7.23
CA ILE A 87 -7.81 8.84 -6.55
C ILE A 87 -6.66 8.68 -7.54
N MET A 88 -5.47 9.10 -7.11
CA MET A 88 -4.21 8.85 -7.81
C MET A 88 -3.34 7.92 -6.95
N PRO A 89 -3.30 6.61 -7.23
CA PRO A 89 -2.48 5.67 -6.48
C PRO A 89 -0.99 6.01 -6.62
N MET A 90 -0.33 6.26 -5.50
CA MET A 90 1.10 6.52 -5.45
C MET A 90 1.85 5.24 -5.09
N LEU A 91 2.70 4.78 -6.01
CA LEU A 91 3.54 3.60 -5.83
C LEU A 91 5.00 4.03 -5.69
N CYS A 92 5.78 3.25 -4.96
CA CYS A 92 7.21 3.48 -4.75
C CYS A 92 8.02 2.32 -5.34
N GLY A 93 9.14 2.63 -5.97
CA GLY A 93 10.04 1.64 -6.55
C GLY A 93 11.30 2.29 -7.11
N SER A 94 12.30 1.47 -7.38
CA SER A 94 13.54 1.84 -8.04
C SER A 94 13.67 1.08 -9.36
N ALA A 95 13.43 1.77 -10.46
CA ALA A 95 13.69 1.25 -11.80
C ALA A 95 15.18 0.97 -12.04
N PHE A 96 16.08 1.71 -11.38
CA PHE A 96 17.52 1.52 -11.48
C PHE A 96 17.99 0.20 -10.85
N LYS A 97 17.36 -0.22 -9.74
CA LYS A 97 17.70 -1.45 -9.01
C LYS A 97 16.79 -2.64 -9.33
N ASN A 98 15.84 -2.48 -10.26
CA ASN A 98 14.82 -3.49 -10.59
C ASN A 98 13.97 -3.91 -9.38
N LYS A 99 13.58 -2.96 -8.52
CA LYS A 99 12.82 -3.21 -7.29
C LYS A 99 11.54 -2.37 -7.31
N GLY A 100 10.37 -2.96 -7.52
CA GLY A 100 9.09 -2.23 -7.59
C GLY A 100 7.89 -3.12 -7.85
#